data_AF-A0A7W8DKY9-F1
#
_entry.id   AF-A0A7W8DKY9-F1
#
_cell.length_a   1.000
_cell.length_b   1.000
_cell.length_c   1.000
_cell.angle_alpha   90.00
_cell.angle_beta   90.00
_cell.angle_gamma   90.00
#
_symmetry.space_group_name_H-M   'P 1'
#
loop_
_entity.id
_entity.type
_entity.pdbx_description
1 polymer ?
#
loop_
_entity_poly.entity_id
_entity_poly.type
_entity_poly.pdbx_seq_one_letter_code
_entity_poly.pdbx_strand_id
1 'polypeptide(L)'
;MTTREALDLLEIAAPITRESLNTAYQQMATVWNPGSFAGMEEMRAKAVAKSERIYQAYLWLYHLPEDQFPYRVVYEKRGSLQRVQSLPEAVLSASARGPKAVEVRRAKVAGCPAGMVDIAAPFMRRVGAFVIDTGLVLFAMMGVLFLKEFLAIQEMAVTGKNLPAAQEMTNGLRLLVSACVLLYYALLECSGMQASLGKRMLGLVVTDRHGVRVNFGQGMLRVAGMMASILFLPLYLACLWTPSRQCLHDLLAGCQVMWRLPAESAQAAMEKEAASQLSLKQVGGLLAALLIAGLARVVKDAMKNPSKYPAPYVAPASRP
;
A
#
# COMPACT_ATOMS: atom_id res chain seq x y z
N MET A 1 -28.99 -8.79 22.90
CA MET A 1 -29.11 -7.47 22.26
C MET A 1 -29.67 -7.67 20.87
N THR A 2 -30.70 -6.94 20.47
CA THR A 2 -31.28 -7.08 19.11
C THR A 2 -30.55 -6.19 18.11
N THR A 3 -30.61 -6.51 16.82
CA THR A 3 -29.99 -5.68 15.75
C THR A 3 -30.55 -4.26 15.74
N ARG A 4 -31.86 -4.10 15.96
CA ARG A 4 -32.50 -2.78 16.06
C ARG A 4 -31.98 -1.98 17.25
N GLU A 5 -31.89 -2.62 18.41
CA GLU A 5 -31.32 -2.01 19.63
C GLU A 5 -29.85 -1.60 19.42
N ALA A 6 -29.08 -2.36 18.63
CA ALA A 6 -27.69 -2.02 18.30
C ALA A 6 -27.56 -0.83 17.35
N LEU A 7 -28.44 -0.73 16.35
CA LEU A 7 -28.50 0.41 15.45
C LEU A 7 -28.91 1.69 16.20
N ASP A 8 -29.91 1.60 17.07
CA ASP A 8 -30.38 2.73 17.89
C ASP A 8 -29.30 3.19 18.88
N LEU A 9 -28.54 2.26 19.48
CA LEU A 9 -27.46 2.59 20.42
C LEU A 9 -26.24 3.26 19.77
N LEU A 10 -26.01 3.00 18.49
CA LEU A 10 -24.92 3.60 17.71
C LEU A 10 -25.41 4.78 16.84
N GLU A 11 -26.70 5.12 16.93
CA GLU A 11 -27.35 6.20 16.16
C GLU A 11 -27.13 6.08 14.63
N ILE A 12 -27.13 4.85 14.12
CA ILE A 12 -26.94 4.56 12.69
C ILE A 12 -28.19 3.95 12.06
N ALA A 13 -28.56 4.45 10.88
CA ALA A 13 -29.63 3.90 10.07
C ALA A 13 -29.06 2.97 8.99
N ALA A 14 -29.80 1.92 8.65
CA ALA A 14 -29.43 1.04 7.56
C ALA A 14 -29.76 1.66 6.18
N PRO A 15 -28.97 1.41 5.12
CA PRO A 15 -27.89 0.42 5.00
C PRO A 15 -26.59 0.85 5.67
N ILE A 16 -26.04 -0.06 6.49
CA ILE A 16 -24.77 0.15 7.19
C ILE A 16 -23.58 -0.38 6.38
N THR A 17 -22.42 0.29 6.44
CA THR A 17 -21.12 -0.19 5.94
C THR A 17 -20.17 -0.42 7.12
N ARG A 18 -19.12 -1.24 6.96
CA ARG A 18 -18.12 -1.42 8.05
C ARG A 18 -17.43 -0.10 8.40
N GLU A 19 -17.27 0.78 7.42
CA GLU A 19 -16.74 2.12 7.63
C GLU A 19 -17.70 2.95 8.49
N SER A 20 -19.00 3.00 8.16
CA SER A 20 -19.98 3.75 8.95
C SER A 20 -20.13 3.20 10.37
N LEU A 21 -20.06 1.89 10.55
CA LEU A 21 -20.08 1.23 11.87
C LEU A 21 -18.86 1.62 12.72
N ASN A 22 -17.66 1.56 12.15
CA ASN A 22 -16.43 1.94 12.85
C ASN A 22 -16.43 3.43 13.23
N THR A 23 -16.87 4.30 12.32
CA THR A 23 -16.96 5.73 12.57
C THR A 23 -17.95 6.05 13.67
N ALA A 24 -19.14 5.43 13.64
CA ALA A 24 -20.16 5.61 14.68
C ALA A 24 -19.67 5.15 16.06
N TYR A 25 -18.98 4.00 16.12
CA TYR A 25 -18.37 3.51 17.36
C TYR A 25 -17.32 4.50 17.89
N GLN A 26 -16.43 5.02 17.05
CA GLN A 26 -15.41 5.98 17.48
C GLN A 26 -16.01 7.29 17.99
N GLN A 27 -17.07 7.79 17.34
CA GLN A 27 -17.80 8.98 17.79
C GLN A 27 -18.43 8.75 19.17
N MET A 28 -19.13 7.63 19.35
CA MET A 28 -19.78 7.29 20.62
C MET A 28 -18.77 7.00 21.74
N ALA A 29 -17.64 6.35 21.43
CA ALA A 29 -16.56 6.10 22.39
C ALA A 29 -15.85 7.39 22.83
N THR A 30 -15.81 8.41 21.96
CA THR A 30 -15.26 9.73 22.30
C THR A 30 -16.20 10.50 23.23
N VAL A 31 -17.50 10.48 22.94
CA VAL A 31 -18.54 11.17 23.74
C VAL A 31 -18.67 10.53 25.13
N TRP A 32 -18.69 9.20 25.19
CA TRP A 32 -18.89 8.45 26.43
C TRP A 32 -17.59 7.97 27.08
N ASN A 33 -16.47 8.64 26.80
CA ASN A 33 -15.19 8.31 27.42
C ASN A 33 -15.24 8.57 28.94
N PRO A 34 -15.07 7.55 29.80
CA PRO A 34 -15.09 7.74 31.26
C PRO A 34 -14.04 8.72 31.77
N GLY A 35 -12.91 8.89 31.06
CA GLY A 35 -11.86 9.83 31.39
C GLY A 35 -12.27 11.30 31.21
N SER A 36 -13.27 11.58 30.38
CA SER A 36 -13.78 12.94 30.12
C SER A 36 -14.62 13.51 31.27
N PHE A 37 -15.03 12.67 32.24
CA PHE A 37 -15.91 13.04 33.35
C PHE A 37 -15.20 13.04 34.72
N ALA A 38 -13.94 13.49 34.76
CA ALA A 38 -13.17 13.57 36.00
C ALA A 38 -13.87 14.46 37.05
N GLY A 39 -14.00 13.95 38.28
CA GLY A 39 -14.66 14.65 39.40
C GLY A 39 -16.19 14.53 39.46
N MET A 40 -16.84 13.93 38.46
CA MET A 40 -18.29 13.68 38.45
C MET A 40 -18.59 12.18 38.56
N GLU A 41 -18.52 11.64 39.77
CA GLU A 41 -18.55 10.19 40.04
C GLU A 41 -19.81 9.49 39.50
N GLU A 42 -20.97 10.12 39.60
CA GLU A 42 -22.24 9.61 39.05
C GLU A 42 -22.24 9.56 37.51
N MET A 43 -21.71 10.59 36.85
CA MET A 43 -21.62 10.65 35.38
C MET A 43 -20.59 9.68 34.85
N ARG A 44 -19.50 9.45 35.60
CA ARG A 44 -18.51 8.43 35.28
C ARG A 44 -19.09 7.02 35.34
N ALA A 45 -19.88 6.71 36.36
CA ALA A 45 -20.56 5.40 36.46
C ALA A 45 -21.54 5.19 35.29
N LYS A 46 -22.32 6.23 34.94
CA LYS A 46 -23.20 6.22 33.76
C LYS A 46 -22.42 6.04 32.45
N ALA A 47 -21.28 6.72 32.31
CA ALA A 47 -20.43 6.62 31.12
C ALA A 47 -19.82 5.23 30.95
N VAL A 48 -19.35 4.59 32.03
CA VAL A 48 -18.83 3.22 31.98
C VAL A 48 -19.93 2.22 31.57
N ALA A 49 -21.12 2.31 32.17
CA ALA A 49 -22.24 1.45 31.81
C ALA A 49 -22.67 1.66 30.34
N LYS A 50 -22.64 2.90 29.86
CA LYS A 50 -23.00 3.24 28.48
C LYS A 50 -21.92 2.82 27.48
N SER A 51 -20.64 3.00 27.79
CA SER A 51 -19.52 2.61 26.92
C SER A 51 -19.47 1.10 26.72
N GLU A 52 -19.77 0.33 27.76
CA GLU A 52 -19.88 -1.14 27.65
C GLU A 52 -21.02 -1.52 26.69
N ARG A 53 -22.22 -0.92 26.83
CA ARG A 53 -23.34 -1.20 25.92
C ARG A 53 -23.04 -0.79 24.47
N ILE A 54 -22.33 0.32 24.27
CA ILE A 54 -21.87 0.77 22.94
C ILE A 54 -20.90 -0.25 22.33
N TYR A 55 -19.97 -0.78 23.13
CA TYR A 55 -19.01 -1.77 22.67
C TYR A 55 -19.69 -3.11 22.32
N GLN A 56 -20.64 -3.56 23.14
CA GLN A 56 -21.45 -4.74 22.85
C GLN A 56 -22.29 -4.56 21.58
N ALA A 57 -22.83 -3.36 21.34
CA ALA A 57 -23.54 -3.01 20.10
C ALA A 57 -22.65 -3.14 18.87
N TYR A 58 -21.44 -2.60 18.98
CA TYR A 58 -20.44 -2.66 17.93
C TYR A 58 -20.04 -4.11 17.62
N LEU A 59 -19.70 -4.91 18.64
CA LEU A 59 -19.34 -6.32 18.46
C LEU A 59 -20.47 -7.13 17.83
N TRP A 60 -21.71 -6.90 18.28
CA TRP A 60 -22.89 -7.56 17.73
C TRP A 60 -23.04 -7.31 16.22
N LEU A 61 -22.95 -6.04 15.79
CA LEU A 61 -23.06 -5.68 14.37
C LEU A 61 -21.82 -6.09 13.57
N TYR A 62 -20.64 -6.12 14.19
CA TYR A 62 -19.38 -6.49 13.56
C TYR A 62 -19.32 -7.99 13.21
N HIS A 63 -19.94 -8.84 14.02
CA HIS A 63 -19.98 -10.29 13.83
C HIS A 63 -21.08 -10.79 12.89
N LEU A 64 -21.92 -9.90 12.34
CA LEU A 64 -22.89 -10.27 11.32
C LEU A 64 -22.17 -10.74 10.04
N PRO A 65 -22.60 -11.86 9.42
CA PRO A 65 -21.97 -12.37 8.21
C PRO A 65 -22.17 -11.42 7.01
N GLU A 66 -21.19 -11.37 6.10
CA GLU A 66 -21.11 -10.35 5.04
C GLU A 66 -22.23 -10.45 3.99
N ASP A 67 -22.90 -11.60 3.88
CA ASP A 67 -24.08 -11.81 3.05
C ASP A 67 -25.32 -11.07 3.56
N GLN A 68 -25.33 -10.71 4.85
CA GLN A 68 -26.36 -9.87 5.49
C GLN A 68 -26.01 -8.37 5.42
N PHE A 69 -24.91 -8.01 4.75
CA PHE A 69 -24.46 -6.65 4.50
C PHE A 69 -24.54 -6.34 2.99
N PRO A 70 -25.27 -5.31 2.52
CA PRO A 70 -25.89 -4.21 3.26
C PRO A 70 -27.31 -4.53 3.74
N TYR A 71 -27.60 -4.30 5.02
CA TYR A 71 -28.97 -4.41 5.56
C TYR A 71 -29.89 -3.41 4.83
N ARG A 72 -30.68 -3.86 3.86
CA ARG A 72 -31.86 -3.11 3.42
C ARG A 72 -32.97 -3.43 4.41
N VAL A 73 -33.64 -2.39 4.93
CA VAL A 73 -34.89 -2.56 5.65
C VAL A 73 -35.86 -3.32 4.74
N VAL A 74 -36.08 -4.61 5.00
CA VAL A 74 -37.15 -5.36 4.35
C VAL A 74 -38.43 -4.91 5.06
N TYR A 75 -39.20 -4.03 4.42
CA TYR A 75 -40.57 -3.79 4.84
C TYR A 75 -41.35 -5.09 4.59
N GLU A 76 -41.60 -5.84 5.65
CA GLU A 76 -42.47 -7.00 5.58
C GLU A 76 -43.89 -6.50 5.30
N LYS A 77 -44.30 -6.56 4.04
CA LYS A 77 -45.68 -6.32 3.64
C LYS A 77 -46.49 -7.47 4.24
N ARG A 78 -47.20 -7.17 5.33
CA ARG A 78 -48.10 -8.08 6.04
C ARG A 78 -49.05 -8.74 5.03
N GLY A 79 -48.82 -10.02 4.74
CA GLY A 79 -49.73 -10.79 3.89
C GLY A 79 -49.09 -11.94 3.12
N SER A 80 -48.66 -13.00 3.83
CA SER A 80 -48.95 -14.39 3.49
C SER A 80 -48.12 -15.32 4.38
N LEU A 81 -48.80 -16.04 5.27
CA LEU A 81 -48.26 -17.15 6.04
C LEU A 81 -47.71 -18.22 5.08
N GLN A 82 -46.39 -18.43 5.06
CA GLN A 82 -45.85 -19.75 4.71
C GLN A 82 -44.77 -20.18 5.72
N ARG A 83 -45.09 -21.32 6.32
CA ARG A 83 -44.37 -22.11 7.31
C ARG A 83 -43.00 -22.50 6.76
N VAL A 84 -41.91 -21.92 7.27
CA VAL A 84 -40.55 -22.44 7.04
C VAL A 84 -40.31 -23.58 8.03
N GLN A 85 -40.20 -24.79 7.48
CA GLN A 85 -39.85 -26.01 8.18
C GLN A 85 -38.42 -25.95 8.73
N SER A 86 -38.21 -26.63 9.84
CA SER A 86 -36.97 -26.82 10.60
C SER A 86 -35.71 -27.06 9.75
N LEU A 87 -34.65 -26.30 10.04
CA LEU A 87 -33.30 -26.52 9.49
C LEU A 87 -32.71 -27.86 9.99
N PRO A 88 -31.97 -28.62 9.15
CA PRO A 88 -31.41 -29.91 9.52
C PRO A 88 -30.23 -29.80 10.50
N GLU A 89 -30.05 -30.80 11.36
CA GLU A 89 -29.01 -30.95 12.40
C GLU A 89 -27.55 -30.84 11.91
N ALA A 90 -27.30 -30.73 10.61
CA ALA A 90 -25.97 -30.62 10.02
C ALA A 90 -25.21 -29.34 10.44
N VAL A 91 -25.92 -28.29 10.86
CA VAL A 91 -25.32 -26.99 11.25
C VAL A 91 -24.65 -27.05 12.63
N LEU A 92 -24.99 -28.03 13.49
CA LEU A 92 -24.40 -28.15 14.83
C LEU A 92 -23.03 -28.87 14.86
N SER A 93 -22.60 -29.48 13.75
CA SER A 93 -21.33 -30.23 13.68
C SER A 93 -20.13 -29.42 13.16
N ALA A 94 -20.31 -28.15 12.77
CA ALA A 94 -19.24 -27.32 12.21
C ALA A 94 -18.30 -26.67 13.25
N SER A 95 -18.30 -27.14 14.51
CA SER A 95 -17.43 -26.65 15.60
C SER A 95 -16.03 -27.30 15.63
N ALA A 96 -15.71 -28.21 14.70
CA ALA A 96 -14.42 -28.90 14.66
C ALA A 96 -13.75 -28.75 13.28
N ARG A 97 -13.11 -27.60 13.02
CA ARG A 97 -12.15 -27.48 11.91
C ARG A 97 -11.09 -26.40 12.15
N GLY A 98 -9.93 -26.83 12.64
CA GLY A 98 -8.57 -26.41 12.25
C GLY A 98 -8.12 -24.95 12.40
N PRO A 99 -6.79 -24.68 12.39
CA PRO A 99 -6.24 -23.36 12.62
C PRO A 99 -6.65 -22.37 11.51
N LYS A 100 -7.01 -21.16 11.95
CA LYS A 100 -7.57 -20.04 11.20
C LYS A 100 -6.92 -19.87 9.81
N ALA A 101 -7.71 -20.10 8.76
CA ALA A 101 -7.40 -19.63 7.42
C ALA A 101 -7.25 -18.10 7.45
N VAL A 102 -6.12 -17.61 6.95
CA VAL A 102 -5.84 -16.18 6.76
C VAL A 102 -6.96 -15.59 5.90
N GLU A 103 -7.79 -14.75 6.51
CA GLU A 103 -8.93 -14.11 5.86
C GLU A 103 -8.42 -13.22 4.72
N VAL A 104 -8.59 -13.69 3.49
CA VAL A 104 -8.17 -13.01 2.27
C VAL A 104 -9.08 -11.80 2.09
N ARG A 105 -8.58 -10.60 2.38
CA ARG A 105 -9.26 -9.36 2.00
C ARG A 105 -9.30 -9.27 0.47
N ARG A 106 -10.36 -9.80 -0.15
CA ARG A 106 -10.65 -9.71 -1.58
C ARG A 106 -11.00 -8.26 -1.93
N ALA A 107 -10.01 -7.38 -2.01
CA ALA A 107 -10.20 -6.09 -2.65
C ALA A 107 -10.40 -6.35 -4.15
N LYS A 108 -11.65 -6.25 -4.63
CA LYS A 108 -11.98 -6.43 -6.04
C LYS A 108 -11.45 -5.21 -6.79
N VAL A 109 -10.24 -5.32 -7.33
CA VAL A 109 -9.66 -4.28 -8.18
C VAL A 109 -10.55 -4.10 -9.40
N ALA A 110 -10.86 -2.85 -9.75
CA ALA A 110 -11.61 -2.52 -10.95
C ALA A 110 -10.90 -3.13 -12.17
N GLY A 111 -11.63 -3.91 -12.98
CA GLY A 111 -11.06 -4.57 -14.17
C GLY A 111 -10.28 -5.86 -13.90
N CYS A 112 -10.45 -6.51 -12.74
CA CYS A 112 -9.96 -7.88 -12.55
C CYS A 112 -10.76 -8.87 -13.45
N PRO A 113 -10.10 -9.63 -14.35
CA PRO A 113 -10.77 -10.60 -15.20
C PRO A 113 -11.48 -11.71 -14.40
N ALA A 114 -12.55 -12.28 -14.96
CA ALA A 114 -13.22 -13.43 -14.35
C ALA A 114 -12.23 -14.58 -14.13
N GLY A 115 -12.26 -15.20 -12.95
CA GLY A 115 -11.34 -16.28 -12.56
C GLY A 115 -9.99 -15.83 -11.99
N MET A 116 -9.71 -14.52 -11.95
CA MET A 116 -8.52 -13.98 -11.29
C MET A 116 -8.85 -13.36 -9.93
N VAL A 117 -7.84 -13.34 -9.06
CA VAL A 117 -7.88 -12.73 -7.72
C VAL A 117 -6.67 -11.82 -7.56
N ASP A 118 -6.88 -10.70 -6.89
CA ASP A 118 -5.83 -9.76 -6.53
C ASP A 118 -5.49 -9.93 -5.03
N ILE A 119 -4.22 -10.21 -4.74
CA ILE A 119 -3.68 -10.30 -3.37
C ILE A 119 -2.58 -9.27 -3.16
N ALA A 120 -2.27 -8.90 -1.92
CA ALA A 120 -1.21 -7.93 -1.64
C ALA A 120 0.15 -8.41 -2.19
N ALA A 121 0.77 -7.62 -3.06
CA ALA A 121 1.98 -8.04 -3.78
C ALA A 121 3.16 -8.32 -2.82
N PRO A 122 3.75 -9.52 -2.87
CA PRO A 122 4.96 -9.84 -2.12
C PRO A 122 6.14 -8.93 -2.48
N PHE A 123 6.99 -8.66 -1.49
CA PHE A 123 8.17 -7.81 -1.67
C PHE A 123 9.11 -8.29 -2.79
N MET A 124 9.44 -9.58 -2.85
CA MET A 124 10.35 -10.14 -3.87
C MET A 124 9.83 -9.97 -5.30
N ARG A 125 8.51 -10.03 -5.51
CA ARG A 125 7.91 -9.78 -6.82
C ARG A 125 8.07 -8.31 -7.25
N ARG A 126 8.00 -7.38 -6.29
CA ARG A 126 8.26 -5.96 -6.55
C ARG A 126 9.74 -5.72 -6.90
N VAL A 127 10.65 -6.39 -6.21
CA VAL A 127 12.09 -6.37 -6.55
C VAL A 127 12.33 -6.93 -7.94
N GLY A 128 11.74 -8.09 -8.26
CA GLY A 128 11.83 -8.68 -9.60
C GLY A 128 11.31 -7.75 -10.69
N ALA A 129 10.18 -7.08 -10.46
CA ALA A 129 9.62 -6.12 -11.40
C ALA A 129 10.58 -4.94 -11.63
N PHE A 130 11.16 -4.41 -10.54
CA PHE A 130 12.15 -3.34 -10.61
C PHE A 130 13.38 -3.77 -11.40
N VAL A 131 13.91 -4.99 -11.19
CA VAL A 131 15.06 -5.52 -11.94
C VAL A 131 14.75 -5.60 -13.43
N ILE A 132 13.55 -6.08 -13.81
CA ILE A 132 13.13 -6.16 -15.21
C ILE A 132 13.04 -4.75 -15.82
N ASP A 133 12.37 -3.81 -15.16
CA ASP A 133 12.25 -2.45 -15.65
C ASP A 133 13.62 -1.76 -15.76
N THR A 134 14.51 -1.95 -14.77
CA THR A 134 15.90 -1.43 -14.82
C THR A 134 16.68 -2.05 -15.97
N GLY A 135 16.57 -3.36 -16.19
CA GLY A 135 17.22 -4.03 -17.32
C GLY A 135 16.75 -3.47 -18.67
N LEU A 136 15.44 -3.24 -18.82
CA LEU A 136 14.85 -2.64 -20.02
C LEU A 136 15.37 -1.21 -20.26
N VAL A 137 15.40 -0.39 -19.20
CA VAL A 137 15.91 1.00 -19.27
C VAL A 137 17.40 1.01 -19.60
N LEU A 138 18.20 0.14 -18.98
CA LEU A 138 19.63 0.04 -19.25
C LEU A 138 19.89 -0.41 -20.68
N PHE A 139 19.14 -1.40 -21.19
CA PHE A 139 19.26 -1.85 -22.57
C PHE A 139 18.93 -0.73 -23.57
N ALA A 140 17.83 -0.01 -23.35
CA ALA A 140 17.46 1.14 -24.18
C ALA A 140 18.53 2.25 -24.12
N MET A 141 19.04 2.56 -22.93
CA MET A 141 20.08 3.56 -22.73
C MET A 141 21.39 3.17 -23.41
N MET A 142 21.82 1.90 -23.31
CA MET A 142 23.00 1.40 -24.02
C MET A 142 22.81 1.49 -25.53
N GLY A 143 21.62 1.18 -26.05
CA GLY A 143 21.32 1.33 -27.48
C GLY A 143 21.44 2.78 -27.97
N VAL A 144 20.91 3.74 -27.19
CA VAL A 144 21.01 5.17 -27.51
C VAL A 144 22.46 5.65 -27.45
N LEU A 145 23.22 5.26 -26.42
CA LEU A 145 24.64 5.63 -26.29
C LEU A 145 25.46 5.00 -27.41
N PHE A 146 25.22 3.73 -27.73
CA PHE A 146 25.88 3.04 -28.84
C PHE A 146 25.61 3.73 -30.17
N LEU A 147 24.35 4.09 -30.47
CA LEU A 147 23.99 4.83 -31.67
C LEU A 147 24.69 6.20 -31.72
N LYS A 148 24.75 6.91 -30.58
CA LYS A 148 25.46 8.19 -30.47
C LYS A 148 26.96 8.05 -30.75
N GLU A 149 27.63 7.06 -30.16
CA GLU A 149 29.06 6.82 -30.43
C GLU A 149 29.29 6.36 -31.89
N PHE A 150 28.40 5.53 -32.43
CA PHE A 150 28.47 5.11 -33.83
C PHE A 150 28.37 6.30 -34.79
N LEU A 151 27.40 7.20 -34.59
CA LEU A 151 27.25 8.42 -35.38
C LEU A 151 28.45 9.35 -35.24
N ALA A 152 29.01 9.48 -34.03
CA ALA A 152 30.21 10.27 -33.80
C ALA A 152 31.41 9.72 -34.59
N ILE A 153 31.60 8.40 -34.65
CA ILE A 153 32.66 7.77 -35.47
C ILE A 153 32.46 8.07 -36.96
N GLN A 154 31.22 8.02 -37.47
CA GLN A 154 30.93 8.38 -38.87
C GLN A 154 31.25 9.84 -39.17
N GLU A 155 30.87 10.75 -38.27
CA GLU A 155 31.15 12.18 -38.41
C GLU A 155 32.66 12.48 -38.38
N MET A 156 33.40 11.80 -37.50
CA MET A 156 34.86 11.84 -37.44
C MET A 156 35.51 11.38 -38.74
N ALA A 157 35.01 10.29 -39.33
CA ALA A 157 35.52 9.75 -40.59
C ALA A 157 35.31 10.71 -41.78
N VAL A 158 34.23 11.51 -41.74
CA VAL A 158 33.91 12.49 -42.80
C VAL A 158 34.61 13.83 -42.59
N THR A 159 34.63 14.34 -41.35
CA THR A 159 35.00 15.74 -41.06
C THR A 159 36.40 15.89 -40.45
N GLY A 160 36.96 14.81 -39.89
CA GLY A 160 38.29 14.78 -39.26
C GLY A 160 38.41 15.59 -37.95
N LYS A 161 37.31 16.13 -37.40
CA LYS A 161 37.31 17.01 -36.22
C LYS A 161 36.75 16.31 -34.98
N ASN A 162 37.57 16.13 -33.94
CA ASN A 162 37.09 15.75 -32.61
C ASN A 162 36.39 16.94 -31.96
N LEU A 163 35.05 16.91 -31.88
CA LEU A 163 34.27 17.95 -31.23
C LEU A 163 34.21 17.72 -29.70
N PRO A 164 34.76 18.63 -28.86
CA PRO A 164 34.65 18.54 -27.40
C PRO A 164 33.22 18.76 -26.88
N ALA A 165 32.29 19.19 -27.74
CA ALA A 165 30.85 19.27 -27.45
C ALA A 165 30.20 17.90 -27.09
N ALA A 166 30.93 16.79 -27.27
CA ALA A 166 30.47 15.45 -26.96
C ALA A 166 30.10 15.22 -25.49
N GLN A 167 30.77 15.89 -24.53
CA GLN A 167 30.52 15.67 -23.09
C GLN A 167 29.24 16.35 -22.60
N GLU A 168 29.01 17.63 -22.94
CA GLU A 168 27.78 18.34 -22.56
C GLU A 168 26.54 17.72 -23.20
N MET A 169 26.64 17.29 -24.46
CA MET A 169 25.58 16.56 -25.16
C MET A 169 25.25 15.24 -24.45
N THR A 170 26.25 14.57 -23.85
CA THR A 170 26.05 13.31 -23.11
C THR A 170 25.31 13.54 -21.79
N ASN A 171 25.65 14.59 -21.05
CA ASN A 171 24.97 14.92 -19.79
C ASN A 171 23.51 15.33 -20.04
N GLY A 172 23.25 16.16 -21.05
CA GLY A 172 21.89 16.51 -21.47
C GLY A 172 21.06 15.30 -21.86
N LEU A 173 21.65 14.37 -22.62
CA LEU A 173 21.01 13.11 -23.01
C LEU A 173 20.67 12.22 -21.80
N ARG A 174 21.58 12.10 -20.81
CA ARG A 174 21.32 11.35 -19.58
C ARG A 174 20.18 11.96 -18.76
N LEU A 175 20.13 13.29 -18.65
CA LEU A 175 19.05 13.98 -17.97
C LEU A 175 17.72 13.76 -18.67
N LEU A 176 17.70 13.87 -20.01
CA LEU A 176 16.52 13.61 -20.83
C LEU A 176 16.00 12.18 -20.62
N VAL A 177 16.87 11.17 -20.70
CA VAL A 177 16.50 9.76 -20.47
C VAL A 177 15.94 9.58 -19.06
N SER A 178 16.56 10.20 -18.05
CA SER A 178 16.08 10.12 -16.66
C SER A 178 14.67 10.70 -16.51
N ALA A 179 14.39 11.84 -17.15
CA ALA A 179 13.06 12.43 -17.18
C ALA A 179 12.05 11.53 -17.92
N CYS A 180 12.44 10.92 -19.03
CA CYS A 180 11.62 9.94 -19.76
C CYS A 180 11.31 8.71 -18.90
N VAL A 181 12.23 8.23 -18.08
CA VAL A 181 12.00 7.09 -17.16
C VAL A 181 10.98 7.46 -16.09
N LEU A 182 11.06 8.66 -15.51
CA LEU A 182 10.05 9.13 -14.54
C LEU A 182 8.66 9.19 -15.17
N LEU A 183 8.58 9.75 -16.39
CA LEU A 183 7.35 9.80 -17.17
C LEU A 183 6.84 8.39 -17.53
N TYR A 184 7.73 7.46 -17.88
CA TYR A 184 7.38 6.06 -18.14
C TYR A 184 6.64 5.45 -16.93
N TYR A 185 7.19 5.54 -15.72
CA TYR A 185 6.50 5.00 -14.55
C TYR A 185 5.17 5.73 -14.27
N ALA A 186 5.17 7.06 -14.27
CA ALA A 186 3.97 7.83 -13.95
C ALA A 186 2.83 7.57 -14.96
N LEU A 187 3.14 7.62 -16.26
CA LEU A 187 2.14 7.45 -17.32
C LEU A 187 1.63 6.01 -17.37
N LEU A 188 2.50 5.00 -17.29
CA LEU A 188 2.07 3.61 -17.37
C LEU A 188 1.24 3.20 -16.15
N GLU A 189 1.62 3.64 -14.95
CA GLU A 189 0.87 3.33 -13.72
C GLU A 189 -0.48 4.04 -13.65
N CYS A 190 -0.62 5.22 -14.25
CA CYS A 190 -1.90 5.95 -14.31
C CYS A 190 -2.77 5.54 -15.51
N SER A 191 -2.19 4.88 -16.51
CA SER A 191 -2.91 4.39 -17.69
C SER A 191 -3.80 3.19 -17.36
N GLY A 192 -4.59 2.73 -18.34
CA GLY A 192 -5.34 1.48 -18.23
C GLY A 192 -4.47 0.23 -17.99
N MET A 193 -3.15 0.31 -18.17
CA MET A 193 -2.24 -0.79 -17.81
C MET A 193 -2.06 -0.94 -16.31
N GLN A 194 -2.18 0.16 -15.54
CA GLN A 194 -2.00 0.19 -14.09
C GLN A 194 -0.67 -0.41 -13.60
N ALA A 195 0.34 -0.47 -14.45
CA ALA A 195 1.59 -1.16 -14.16
C ALA A 195 2.67 -0.73 -15.15
N SER A 196 3.92 -0.64 -14.69
CA SER A 196 5.08 -0.64 -15.58
C SER A 196 5.19 -1.98 -16.32
N LEU A 197 6.02 -2.05 -17.36
CA LEU A 197 6.21 -3.29 -18.13
C LEU A 197 6.72 -4.44 -17.25
N GLY A 198 7.73 -4.20 -16.41
CA GLY A 198 8.24 -5.20 -15.48
C GLY A 198 7.20 -5.66 -14.48
N LYS A 199 6.40 -4.74 -13.94
CA LYS A 199 5.27 -5.07 -13.05
C LYS A 199 4.23 -5.92 -13.78
N ARG A 200 3.87 -5.53 -15.00
CA ARG A 200 2.87 -6.24 -15.82
C ARG A 200 3.33 -7.66 -16.17
N MET A 201 4.60 -7.86 -16.49
CA MET A 201 5.17 -9.19 -16.77
C MET A 201 5.07 -10.13 -15.56
N LEU A 202 5.11 -9.59 -14.34
CA LEU A 202 4.96 -10.36 -13.10
C LEU A 202 3.52 -10.41 -12.56
N GLY A 203 2.55 -9.92 -13.33
CA GLY A 203 1.14 -9.87 -12.94
C GLY A 203 0.84 -8.86 -11.82
N LEU A 204 1.69 -7.85 -11.64
CA LEU A 204 1.49 -6.82 -10.64
C LEU A 204 0.65 -5.67 -11.19
N VAL A 205 -0.22 -5.12 -10.35
CA VAL A 205 -1.14 -4.03 -10.67
C VAL A 205 -1.08 -2.99 -9.57
N VAL A 206 -1.02 -1.72 -9.93
CA VAL A 206 -1.01 -0.57 -9.03
C VAL A 206 -2.41 0.04 -8.99
N THR A 207 -2.94 0.18 -7.78
CA THR A 207 -4.29 0.66 -7.51
C THR A 207 -4.26 1.65 -6.36
N ASP A 208 -5.35 2.40 -6.18
CA ASP A 208 -5.60 3.08 -4.92
C ASP A 208 -6.06 2.08 -3.83
N ARG A 209 -6.41 2.59 -2.64
CA ARG A 209 -6.93 1.78 -1.51
C ARG A 209 -8.30 1.16 -1.77
N HIS A 210 -9.04 1.67 -2.75
CA HIS A 210 -10.36 1.18 -3.16
C HIS A 210 -10.27 0.19 -4.33
N GLY A 211 -9.07 -0.11 -4.82
CA GLY A 211 -8.87 -0.97 -5.98
C GLY A 211 -9.16 -0.27 -7.31
N VAL A 212 -9.23 1.05 -7.33
CA VAL A 212 -9.45 1.88 -8.52
C VAL A 212 -8.11 2.29 -9.12
N ARG A 213 -8.14 2.68 -10.40
CA ARG A 213 -6.99 3.22 -11.12
C ARG A 213 -6.45 4.48 -10.45
N VAL A 214 -5.12 4.55 -10.36
CA VAL A 214 -4.38 5.68 -9.80
C VAL A 214 -4.50 6.90 -10.71
N ASN A 215 -4.71 8.08 -10.13
CA ASN A 215 -4.71 9.33 -10.88
C ASN A 215 -3.28 9.88 -11.07
N PHE A 216 -3.10 10.80 -12.03
CA PHE A 216 -1.77 11.31 -12.39
C PHE A 216 -1.01 11.94 -11.21
N GLY A 217 -1.71 12.70 -10.34
CA GLY A 217 -1.09 13.31 -9.16
C GLY A 217 -0.59 12.29 -8.15
N GLN A 218 -1.40 11.26 -7.87
CA GLN A 218 -1.00 10.13 -7.01
C GLN A 218 0.19 9.36 -7.61
N GLY A 219 0.17 9.11 -8.93
CA GLY A 219 1.27 8.45 -9.63
C GLY A 219 2.57 9.24 -9.55
N MET A 220 2.53 10.55 -9.75
CA MET A 220 3.71 11.42 -9.61
C MET A 220 4.26 11.44 -8.17
N LEU A 221 3.39 11.56 -7.17
CA LEU A 221 3.79 11.52 -5.76
C LEU A 221 4.43 10.16 -5.39
N ARG A 222 3.87 9.08 -5.92
CA ARG A 222 4.38 7.71 -5.76
C ARG A 222 5.79 7.56 -6.36
N VAL A 223 6.00 8.06 -7.58
CA VAL A 223 7.31 8.02 -8.26
C VAL A 223 8.34 8.91 -7.54
N ALA A 224 7.96 10.11 -7.11
CA ALA A 224 8.82 10.98 -6.31
C ALA A 224 9.21 10.33 -4.97
N GLY A 225 8.25 9.73 -4.28
CA GLY A 225 8.48 8.99 -3.04
C GLY A 225 9.36 7.76 -3.25
N MET A 226 9.27 7.10 -4.41
CA MET A 226 10.13 5.98 -4.77
C MET A 226 11.59 6.41 -4.89
N MET A 227 11.88 7.55 -5.53
CA MET A 227 13.23 8.09 -5.61
C MET A 227 13.83 8.38 -4.22
N ALA A 228 13.03 8.99 -3.34
CA ALA A 228 13.43 9.20 -1.95
C ALA A 228 13.64 7.87 -1.19
N SER A 229 12.79 6.87 -1.43
CA SER A 229 12.89 5.56 -0.79
C SER A 229 14.10 4.75 -1.25
N ILE A 230 14.57 4.94 -2.49
CA ILE A 230 15.81 4.31 -3.00
C ILE A 230 17.03 4.87 -2.27
N LEU A 231 17.04 6.19 -2.02
CA LEU A 231 18.13 6.83 -1.27
C LEU A 231 18.13 6.40 0.21
N PHE A 232 16.95 6.10 0.78
CA PHE A 232 16.79 5.65 2.15
C PHE A 232 16.15 4.25 2.21
N LEU A 233 16.98 3.23 2.04
CA LEU A 233 16.62 1.80 2.07
C LEU A 233 15.63 1.38 3.19
N PRO A 234 15.74 1.89 4.45
CA PRO A 234 14.79 1.53 5.50
C PRO A 234 13.33 1.92 5.19
N LEU A 235 13.13 3.01 4.45
CA LEU A 235 11.79 3.49 4.07
C LEU A 235 11.12 2.57 3.04
N TYR A 236 11.92 1.88 2.23
CA TYR A 236 11.44 0.89 1.28
C TYR A 236 11.06 -0.43 1.97
N LEU A 237 11.78 -0.82 3.03
CA LEU A 237 11.58 -2.07 3.76
C LEU A 237 10.31 -2.08 4.64
N ALA A 238 9.69 -0.92 4.90
CA ALA A 238 8.46 -0.81 5.70
C ALA A 238 7.32 -1.74 5.22
N CYS A 239 7.27 -2.07 3.93
CA CYS A 239 6.30 -3.01 3.37
C CYS A 239 6.41 -4.44 3.89
N LEU A 240 7.54 -4.84 4.49
CA LEU A 240 7.73 -6.17 5.07
C LEU A 240 6.93 -6.35 6.37
N TRP A 241 6.64 -5.26 7.10
CA TRP A 241 5.95 -5.33 8.38
C TRP A 241 4.47 -4.90 8.32
N THR A 242 4.02 -4.30 7.23
CA THR A 242 2.63 -3.87 7.10
C THR A 242 1.72 -5.00 6.58
N PRO A 243 0.52 -5.21 7.16
CA PRO A 243 -0.43 -6.22 6.67
C PRO A 243 -0.85 -6.00 5.21
N SER A 244 -0.93 -4.73 4.80
CA SER A 244 -1.24 -4.31 3.43
C SER A 244 -0.06 -4.40 2.47
N ARG A 245 1.15 -4.74 2.96
CA ARG A 245 2.42 -4.78 2.21
C ARG A 245 2.70 -3.49 1.43
N GLN A 246 2.40 -2.34 2.03
CA GLN A 246 2.58 -1.02 1.43
C GLN A 246 3.94 -0.44 1.81
N CYS A 247 4.67 0.08 0.82
CA CYS A 247 5.88 0.87 1.04
C CYS A 247 5.53 2.29 1.53
N LEU A 248 6.50 3.06 2.04
CA LEU A 248 6.24 4.43 2.47
C LEU A 248 5.66 5.31 1.35
N HIS A 249 6.24 5.23 0.15
CA HIS A 249 5.73 5.96 -1.02
C HIS A 249 4.34 5.49 -1.46
N ASP A 250 3.99 4.23 -1.22
CA ASP A 250 2.63 3.72 -1.44
C ASP A 250 1.65 4.38 -0.45
N LEU A 251 2.04 4.46 0.82
CA LEU A 251 1.21 5.08 1.87
C LEU A 251 0.98 6.56 1.61
N LEU A 252 2.03 7.31 1.26
CA LEU A 252 1.98 8.74 0.94
C LEU A 252 1.10 9.03 -0.27
N ALA A 253 1.18 8.19 -1.30
CA ALA A 253 0.38 8.33 -2.51
C ALA A 253 -1.03 7.73 -2.40
N GLY A 254 -1.38 7.09 -1.27
CA GLY A 254 -2.66 6.39 -1.13
C GLY A 254 -2.80 5.19 -2.07
N CYS A 255 -1.68 4.61 -2.50
CA CYS A 255 -1.63 3.52 -3.47
C CYS A 255 -1.35 2.17 -2.82
N GLN A 256 -1.57 1.10 -3.56
CA GLN A 256 -1.23 -0.27 -3.22
C GLN A 256 -0.82 -1.01 -4.48
N VAL A 257 0.12 -1.95 -4.36
CA VAL A 257 0.44 -2.88 -5.44
C VAL A 257 -0.14 -4.24 -5.09
N MET A 258 -0.94 -4.74 -6.00
CA MET A 258 -1.60 -6.02 -5.93
C MET A 258 -0.93 -6.98 -6.91
N TRP A 259 -0.96 -8.26 -6.60
CA TRP A 259 -0.54 -9.33 -7.48
C TRP A 259 -1.80 -10.06 -7.95
N ARG A 260 -1.99 -10.06 -9.27
CA ARG A 260 -3.08 -10.69 -9.99
C ARG A 260 -2.67 -12.08 -10.43
N LEU A 261 -3.46 -13.08 -10.04
CA LEU A 261 -3.22 -14.48 -10.37
C LEU A 261 -4.53 -15.28 -10.46
N PRO A 262 -4.53 -16.45 -11.11
CA PRO A 262 -5.68 -17.35 -11.14
C PRO A 262 -6.14 -17.73 -9.73
N ALA A 263 -7.46 -17.75 -9.50
CA ALA A 263 -8.06 -18.01 -8.18
C ALA A 263 -7.61 -19.35 -7.58
N GLU A 264 -7.48 -20.37 -8.42
CA GLU A 264 -7.02 -21.72 -8.09
C GLU A 264 -5.55 -21.76 -7.59
N SER A 265 -4.71 -20.85 -8.09
CA SER A 265 -3.30 -20.77 -7.71
C SER A 265 -3.07 -19.88 -6.48
N ALA A 266 -4.09 -19.14 -6.03
CA ALA A 266 -3.95 -18.11 -5.01
C ALA A 266 -3.54 -18.68 -3.65
N GLN A 267 -4.15 -19.78 -3.21
CA GLN A 267 -3.85 -20.38 -1.90
C GLN A 267 -2.42 -20.91 -1.82
N ALA A 268 -2.00 -21.73 -2.78
CA ALA A 268 -0.64 -22.27 -2.84
C ALA A 268 0.43 -21.16 -2.92
N ALA A 269 0.14 -20.11 -3.69
CA ALA A 269 1.01 -18.94 -3.77
C ALA A 269 1.12 -18.20 -2.44
N MET A 270 0.02 -18.02 -1.72
CA MET A 270 0.00 -17.36 -0.41
C MET A 270 0.80 -18.14 0.63
N GLU A 271 0.70 -19.47 0.66
CA GLU A 271 1.46 -20.33 1.58
C GLU A 271 2.96 -20.23 1.35
N LYS A 272 3.39 -20.37 0.08
CA LYS A 272 4.81 -20.25 -0.30
C LYS A 272 5.37 -18.87 0.05
N GLU A 273 4.59 -17.82 -0.21
CA GLU A 273 5.00 -16.45 0.10
C GLU A 273 4.95 -16.16 1.60
N ALA A 274 4.06 -16.78 2.38
CA ALA A 274 4.05 -16.61 3.84
C ALA A 274 5.36 -17.10 4.46
N ALA A 275 5.87 -18.24 4.00
CA ALA A 275 7.16 -18.79 4.44
C ALA A 275 8.34 -17.87 4.05
N SER A 276 8.38 -17.40 2.80
CA SER A 276 9.44 -16.49 2.32
C SER A 276 9.43 -15.16 3.08
N GLN A 277 8.23 -14.64 3.38
CA GLN A 277 8.04 -13.39 4.09
C GLN A 277 8.56 -13.44 5.53
N LEU A 278 8.44 -14.58 6.22
CA LEU A 278 8.97 -14.72 7.57
C LEU A 278 10.49 -14.55 7.59
N SER A 279 11.21 -15.25 6.69
CA SER A 279 12.66 -15.08 6.54
C SER A 279 13.04 -13.65 6.14
N LEU A 280 12.26 -13.02 5.27
CA LEU A 280 12.51 -11.65 4.82
C LEU A 280 12.35 -10.62 5.93
N LYS A 281 11.36 -10.79 6.82
CA LYS A 281 11.20 -9.90 7.98
C LYS A 281 12.41 -9.96 8.92
N GLN A 282 12.96 -11.15 9.15
CA GLN A 282 14.14 -11.33 10.01
C GLN A 282 15.38 -10.66 9.40
N VAL A 283 15.68 -10.96 8.13
CA VAL A 283 16.83 -10.39 7.42
C VAL A 283 16.69 -8.88 7.24
N GLY A 284 15.51 -8.41 6.83
CA GLY A 284 15.20 -7.00 6.67
C GLY A 284 15.31 -6.23 7.98
N GLY A 285 14.88 -6.82 9.10
CA GLY A 285 14.98 -6.21 10.43
C GLY A 285 16.44 -6.05 10.87
N LEU A 286 17.28 -7.06 10.64
CA LEU A 286 18.71 -6.99 10.93
C LEU A 286 19.41 -5.91 10.09
N LEU A 287 19.13 -5.85 8.79
CA LEU A 287 19.67 -4.82 7.89
C LEU A 287 19.26 -3.41 8.31
N ALA A 288 17.97 -3.21 8.63
CA ALA A 288 17.48 -1.92 9.10
C ALA A 288 18.17 -1.50 10.41
N ALA A 289 18.35 -2.42 11.36
CA ALA A 289 19.05 -2.15 12.62
C ALA A 289 20.53 -1.77 12.39
N LEU A 290 21.24 -2.48 11.50
CA LEU A 290 22.63 -2.16 11.15
C LEU A 290 22.76 -0.79 10.48
N LEU A 291 21.84 -0.44 9.57
CA LEU A 291 21.82 0.88 8.92
C LEU A 291 21.56 2.00 9.93
N ILE A 292 20.57 1.83 10.82
CA ILE A 292 20.26 2.81 11.86
C ILE A 292 21.45 2.98 12.81
N ALA A 293 22.08 1.88 13.23
CA ALA A 293 23.27 1.92 14.08
C ALA A 293 24.46 2.59 13.37
N GLY A 294 24.67 2.32 12.08
CA GLY A 294 25.69 2.96 11.26
C GLY A 294 25.46 4.47 11.15
N LEU A 295 24.23 4.89 10.84
CA LEU A 295 23.86 6.30 10.76
C LEU A 295 24.04 7.00 12.12
N ALA A 296 23.61 6.37 13.22
CA ALA A 296 23.79 6.91 14.57
C ALA A 296 25.27 7.09 14.93
N ARG A 297 26.16 6.18 14.49
CA ARG A 297 27.62 6.35 14.65
C ARG A 297 28.15 7.52 13.85
N VAL A 298 27.74 7.68 12.60
CA VAL A 298 28.16 8.81 11.74
C VAL A 298 27.69 10.13 12.35
N VAL A 299 26.43 10.23 12.77
CA VAL A 299 25.89 11.42 13.44
C VAL A 299 26.66 11.72 14.73
N LYS A 300 26.95 10.70 15.55
CA LYS A 300 27.73 10.85 16.78
C LYS A 300 29.18 11.28 16.50
N ASP A 301 29.82 10.77 15.45
CA ASP A 301 31.16 11.20 15.02
C ASP A 301 31.13 12.64 14.50
N ALA A 302 30.12 13.02 13.72
CA ALA A 302 29.93 14.38 13.23
C ALA A 302 29.71 15.40 14.36
N MET A 303 28.95 15.03 15.39
CA MET A 303 28.78 15.87 16.59
C MET A 303 30.05 16.01 17.41
N LYS A 304 30.90 14.98 17.44
CA LYS A 304 32.17 14.98 18.20
C LYS A 304 33.33 15.64 17.45
N ASN A 305 33.35 15.56 16.13
CA ASN A 305 34.39 16.10 15.26
C ASN A 305 33.78 16.95 14.14
N PRO A 306 33.27 18.16 14.45
CA PRO A 306 32.65 19.04 13.46
C PRO A 306 33.63 19.50 12.37
N SER A 307 34.94 19.53 12.66
CA SER A 307 35.98 19.86 11.66
C SER A 307 36.12 18.84 10.54
N LYS A 308 35.63 17.61 10.73
CA LYS A 308 35.69 16.52 9.75
C LYS A 308 34.55 16.59 8.72
N TYR A 309 33.51 17.37 9.00
CA TYR A 309 32.33 17.56 8.15
C TYR A 309 32.08 19.06 7.98
N PRO A 310 32.87 19.76 7.16
CA PRO A 310 32.72 21.20 7.00
C PRO A 310 31.31 21.53 6.50
N ALA A 311 30.69 22.55 7.11
CA ALA A 311 29.39 23.03 6.68
C ALA A 311 29.44 23.41 5.19
N PRO A 312 28.38 23.16 4.42
CA PRO A 312 28.33 23.57 3.02
C PRO A 312 28.62 25.06 2.92
N TYR A 313 29.55 25.43 2.01
CA TYR A 313 29.99 26.81 1.81
C TYR A 313 28.77 27.69 1.51
N VAL A 314 28.40 28.55 2.48
CA VAL A 314 27.40 29.58 2.29
C VAL A 314 28.12 30.76 1.65
N ALA A 315 27.88 30.97 0.35
CA ALA A 315 28.40 32.16 -0.32
C ALA A 315 27.89 33.41 0.42
N PRO A 316 28.74 34.39 0.72
CA PRO A 316 28.30 35.59 1.42
C PRO A 316 27.21 36.26 0.60
N ALA A 317 26.08 36.55 1.26
CA ALA A 317 24.98 37.29 0.65
C ALA A 317 25.55 38.61 0.08
N SER A 318 25.44 38.79 -1.24
CA SER A 318 25.71 40.06 -1.88
C SER A 318 24.83 41.09 -1.20
N ARG A 319 25.43 41.99 -0.41
CA ARG A 319 24.70 43.09 0.21
C ARG A 319 24.07 43.95 -0.89
N PRO A 320 22.81 44.39 -0.72
CA PRO A 320 22.14 45.27 -1.68
C PRO A 320 22.84 46.63 -1.79
#